data_AF-A0A4Q6XKV4-F1
#
_entry.id   AF-A0A4Q6XKV4-F1
#
_cell.length_a   1.000
_cell.length_b   1.000
_cell.length_c   1.000
_cell.angle_alpha   90.00
_cell.angle_beta   90.00
_cell.angle_gamma   90.00
#
_symmetry.space_group_name_H-M   'P 1'
#
loop_
_entity.id
_entity.type
_entity.pdbx_description
1 polymer ?
#
loop_
_entity_poly.entity_id
_entity_poly.type
_entity_poly.pdbx_seq_one_letter_code
_entity_poly.pdbx_strand_id
1 'polypeptide(L)'
;MNRPNQLDPTSEGRLARARFSVAFMSDTKWRKAFRAISESGLGIREMLVKFIDVEEPKRMRFPPSLACPLAYMDTIEFGPTELRSIEWLEVEANVEILLTRLGKFPIEKSDGGSRLVGYGN
;
A
#
# COMPACT_ATOMS: atom_id res chain seq x y z
N MET A 1 9.58 24.50 21.35
CA MET A 1 8.54 23.66 20.70
C MET A 1 9.29 22.59 19.90
N ASN A 2 9.52 21.42 20.49
CA ASN A 2 10.25 20.32 19.84
C ASN A 2 9.33 19.67 18.81
N ARG A 3 9.68 19.74 17.52
CA ARG A 3 9.06 18.92 16.48
C ARG A 3 9.61 17.50 16.64
N PRO A 4 8.80 16.49 16.98
CA PRO A 4 9.31 15.13 17.07
C PRO A 4 9.60 14.62 15.66
N ASN A 5 10.79 14.03 15.49
CA ASN A 5 11.17 13.07 14.46
C ASN A 5 10.64 13.34 13.04
N GLN A 6 11.42 14.10 12.25
CA GLN A 6 11.43 13.87 10.81
C GLN A 6 12.02 12.48 10.59
N LEU A 7 11.16 11.47 10.41
CA LEU A 7 11.57 10.10 10.09
C LEU A 7 12.40 10.14 8.81
N ASP A 8 13.64 9.66 8.87
CA ASP A 8 14.54 9.57 7.73
C ASP A 8 14.05 8.46 6.78
N PRO A 9 13.57 8.79 5.57
CA PRO A 9 13.06 7.80 4.61
C PRO A 9 14.13 6.77 4.21
N THR A 10 15.40 7.14 4.34
CA THR A 10 16.54 6.31 3.96
C THR A 10 16.76 5.15 4.95
N SER A 11 16.41 5.36 6.21
CA SER A 11 16.54 4.40 7.31
C SER A 11 15.43 3.33 7.29
N GLU A 12 14.18 3.74 7.04
CA GLU A 12 13.01 2.85 7.03
C GLU A 12 12.92 1.98 5.74
N GLY A 13 13.36 2.47 4.58
CA GLY A 13 13.25 1.69 3.32
C GLY A 13 14.28 0.56 3.11
N ARG A 14 15.20 0.32 4.06
CA ARG A 14 16.31 -0.64 3.84
C ARG A 14 15.80 -2.08 3.69
N LEU A 15 14.82 -2.48 4.50
CA LEU A 15 14.26 -3.83 4.45
C LEU A 15 13.46 -4.07 3.17
N ALA A 16 12.72 -3.05 2.71
CA ALA A 16 11.94 -3.11 1.46
C ALA A 16 12.87 -3.32 0.25
N ARG A 17 13.99 -2.60 0.21
CA ARG A 17 15.02 -2.75 -0.82
C ARG A 17 15.69 -4.12 -0.75
N ALA A 18 15.99 -4.64 0.44
CA ALA A 18 16.62 -5.95 0.62
C ALA A 18 15.71 -7.11 0.19
N ARG A 19 14.40 -7.00 0.40
CA ARG A 19 13.41 -8.04 0.07
C ARG A 19 12.80 -7.88 -1.32
N PHE A 20 13.27 -6.95 -2.14
CA PHE A 20 12.62 -6.65 -3.42
C PHE A 20 12.48 -7.87 -4.35
N SER A 21 13.49 -8.76 -4.38
CA SER A 21 13.49 -9.93 -5.27
C SER A 21 12.37 -10.94 -5.00
N VAL A 22 11.72 -10.88 -3.82
CA VAL A 22 10.65 -11.80 -3.43
C VAL A 22 9.27 -11.12 -3.34
N ALA A 23 9.16 -9.84 -3.69
CA ALA A 23 7.90 -9.12 -3.68
C ALA A 23 6.98 -9.58 -4.83
N PHE A 24 5.71 -9.85 -4.53
CA PHE A 24 4.68 -10.14 -5.53
C PHE A 24 4.18 -8.89 -6.26
N MET A 25 4.45 -7.72 -5.68
CA MET A 25 3.97 -6.42 -6.12
C MET A 25 5.13 -5.45 -6.37
N SER A 26 5.27 -4.98 -7.60
CA SER A 26 6.17 -3.88 -7.96
C SER A 26 5.50 -2.52 -7.75
N ASP A 27 6.27 -1.43 -7.75
CA ASP A 27 5.75 -0.06 -7.59
C ASP A 27 4.68 0.27 -8.63
N THR A 28 4.94 -0.10 -9.89
CA THR A 28 3.99 0.09 -10.98
C THR A 28 2.69 -0.68 -10.74
N LYS A 29 2.77 -1.89 -10.18
CA LYS A 29 1.60 -2.73 -9.93
C LYS A 29 0.78 -2.19 -8.76
N TRP A 30 1.45 -1.76 -7.68
CA TRP A 30 0.80 -1.04 -6.59
C TRP A 30 0.09 0.22 -7.09
N ARG A 31 0.77 1.06 -7.88
CA ARG A 31 0.17 2.28 -8.44
C ARG A 31 -1.05 2.02 -9.31
N LYS A 32 -1.02 0.96 -10.12
CA LYS A 32 -2.19 0.54 -10.90
C LYS A 32 -3.35 0.14 -9.99
N ALA A 33 -3.10 -0.60 -8.92
CA ALA A 33 -4.14 -0.97 -7.97
C ALA A 33 -4.73 0.27 -7.28
N PHE A 34 -3.89 1.15 -6.71
CA PHE A 34 -4.35 2.37 -6.05
C PHE A 34 -5.16 3.27 -6.98
N ARG A 35 -4.68 3.48 -8.22
CA ARG A 35 -5.41 4.28 -9.22
C ARG A 35 -6.76 3.66 -9.54
N ALA A 36 -6.80 2.36 -9.85
CA ALA A 36 -8.03 1.68 -10.20
C ALA A 36 -9.07 1.78 -9.08
N ILE A 37 -8.65 1.56 -7.83
CA ILE A 37 -9.51 1.66 -6.66
C ILE A 37 -10.02 3.10 -6.50
N SER A 38 -9.15 4.10 -6.61
CA SER A 38 -9.56 5.51 -6.50
C SER A 38 -10.54 5.94 -7.59
N GLU A 39 -10.40 5.41 -8.81
CA GLU A 39 -11.24 5.75 -9.96
C GLU A 39 -12.51 4.88 -10.05
N SER A 40 -12.64 3.84 -9.23
CA SER A 40 -13.74 2.87 -9.29
C SER A 40 -15.09 3.41 -8.83
N GLY A 41 -15.12 4.52 -8.09
CA GLY A 41 -16.34 5.04 -7.47
C GLY A 41 -16.82 4.24 -6.24
N LEU A 42 -16.05 3.25 -5.76
CA LEU A 42 -16.38 2.44 -4.58
C LEU A 42 -16.40 3.21 -3.24
N GLY A 43 -15.97 4.47 -3.24
CA GLY A 43 -16.00 5.32 -2.04
C GLY A 43 -15.05 4.89 -0.93
N ILE A 44 -14.01 4.12 -1.24
CA ILE A 44 -12.99 3.69 -0.29
C ILE A 44 -12.23 4.92 0.23
N ARG A 45 -12.30 5.16 1.54
CA ARG A 45 -11.66 6.30 2.21
C ARG A 45 -10.55 5.90 3.15
N GLU A 46 -10.58 4.66 3.64
CA GLU A 46 -9.62 4.11 4.58
C GLU A 46 -9.13 2.76 4.11
N MET A 47 -7.98 2.37 4.63
CA MET A 47 -7.33 1.09 4.41
C MET A 47 -6.66 0.65 5.71
N LEU A 48 -6.52 -0.66 5.89
CA LEU A 48 -5.64 -1.24 6.90
C LEU A 48 -4.38 -1.74 6.19
N VAL A 49 -3.21 -1.29 6.61
CA VAL A 49 -1.95 -1.61 5.94
C VAL A 49 -0.96 -2.18 6.92
N LYS A 50 -0.37 -3.33 6.58
CA LYS A 50 0.80 -3.87 7.27
C LYS A 50 2.03 -3.55 6.45
N PHE A 51 3.04 -3.02 7.13
CA PHE A 51 4.37 -2.82 6.56
C PHE A 51 5.32 -3.91 7.04
N ILE A 52 6.26 -4.30 6.19
CA ILE A 52 7.22 -5.38 6.46
C ILE A 52 8.12 -5.14 7.69
N ASP A 53 8.32 -3.89 8.07
CA ASP A 53 9.19 -3.40 9.14
C ASP A 53 8.41 -2.90 10.36
N VAL A 54 7.09 -2.92 10.31
CA VAL A 54 6.20 -2.51 11.41
C VAL A 54 5.46 -3.74 11.91
N GLU A 55 5.56 -4.05 13.20
CA GLU A 55 4.92 -5.23 13.80
C GLU A 55 3.39 -5.20 13.70
N GLU A 56 2.78 -4.05 13.95
CA GLU A 56 1.32 -3.90 13.98
C GLU A 56 0.77 -3.25 12.70
N PRO A 57 -0.38 -3.73 12.16
CA PRO A 57 -1.08 -3.05 11.08
C PRO A 57 -1.54 -1.64 11.46
N LYS A 58 -1.48 -0.71 10.50
CA LYS A 58 -1.90 0.68 10.68
C LYS A 58 -3.15 0.97 9.86
N ARG A 59 -4.17 1.56 10.50
CA ARG A 59 -5.30 2.15 9.79
C ARG A 59 -4.89 3.51 9.24
N MET A 60 -5.13 3.72 7.94
CA MET A 60 -4.69 4.89 7.19
C MET A 60 -5.79 5.36 6.24
N ARG A 61 -5.84 6.65 5.92
CA ARG A 61 -6.62 7.11 4.77
C ARG A 61 -6.09 6.49 3.50
N PHE A 62 -7.00 6.14 2.60
CA PHE A 62 -6.64 5.75 1.26
C PHE A 62 -5.93 6.95 0.59
N PRO A 63 -4.78 6.74 -0.07
CA PRO A 63 -3.94 7.84 -0.52
C PRO A 63 -4.70 8.74 -1.49
N PRO A 64 -4.73 10.07 -1.24
CA PRO A 64 -5.47 11.00 -2.08
C PRO A 64 -4.79 11.23 -3.44
N SER A 65 -3.49 10.92 -3.53
CA SER A 65 -2.68 11.20 -4.71
C SER A 65 -1.50 10.23 -4.82
N LEU A 66 -1.13 9.96 -6.06
CA LEU A 66 0.10 9.25 -6.43
C LEU A 66 1.09 10.20 -7.13
N ALA A 67 0.99 11.52 -6.91
CA ALA A 67 1.84 12.53 -7.55
C ALA A 67 3.28 12.58 -7.00
N CYS A 68 3.62 11.78 -5.99
CA CYS A 68 4.97 11.60 -5.47
C CYS A 68 5.84 10.73 -6.41
N PRO A 69 7.16 10.64 -6.17
CA PRO A 69 8.05 9.78 -6.96
C PRO A 69 7.56 8.33 -7.03
N LEU A 70 7.89 7.63 -8.12
CA LEU A 70 7.23 6.37 -8.50
C LEU A 70 7.22 5.31 -7.38
N ALA A 71 8.30 5.20 -6.61
CA ALA A 71 8.45 4.22 -5.54
C ALA A 71 7.59 4.52 -4.30
N TYR A 72 6.96 5.70 -4.23
CA TYR A 72 6.23 6.17 -3.06
C TYR A 72 4.74 6.36 -3.37
N MET A 73 3.94 6.35 -2.31
CA MET A 73 2.60 6.95 -2.23
C MET A 73 2.63 8.08 -1.20
N ASP A 74 1.77 9.08 -1.38
CA ASP A 74 1.62 10.16 -0.40
C ASP A 74 0.52 9.81 0.59
N THR A 75 0.86 9.76 1.87
CA THR A 75 -0.08 9.50 2.96
C THR A 75 -0.21 10.77 3.78
N ILE A 76 -1.44 11.20 4.05
CA ILE A 76 -1.68 12.47 4.75
C ILE A 76 -1.12 12.41 6.17
N GLU A 77 -1.23 11.24 6.81
CA GLU A 77 -0.93 11.01 8.21
C GLU A 77 0.55 10.75 8.50
N PHE A 78 1.29 10.17 7.55
CA PHE A 78 2.66 9.70 7.76
C PHE A 78 3.66 10.22 6.73
N GLY A 79 3.22 11.03 5.75
CA GLY A 79 4.05 11.52 4.66
C GLY A 79 4.31 10.46 3.58
N PRO A 80 5.35 10.64 2.75
CA PRO A 80 5.68 9.70 1.68
C PRO A 80 6.03 8.31 2.23
N THR A 81 5.34 7.27 1.74
CA THR A 81 5.54 5.87 2.13
C THR A 81 5.96 5.04 0.93
N GLU A 82 6.98 4.19 1.07
CA GLU A 82 7.43 3.29 -0.01
C GLU A 82 6.34 2.26 -0.32
N LEU A 83 5.97 2.11 -1.60
CA LEU A 83 4.96 1.14 -2.02
C LEU A 83 5.40 -0.30 -1.73
N ARG A 84 6.70 -0.57 -1.82
CA ARG A 84 7.28 -1.89 -1.54
C ARG A 84 7.46 -2.19 -0.05
N SER A 85 7.28 -1.23 0.85
CA SER A 85 7.24 -1.60 2.28
C SER A 85 5.90 -2.25 2.65
N ILE A 86 4.87 -2.16 1.79
CA ILE A 86 3.57 -2.78 2.02
C ILE A 86 3.68 -4.30 1.95
N GLU A 87 3.50 -4.94 3.11
CA GLU A 87 3.39 -6.39 3.25
C GLU A 87 2.04 -6.87 2.74
N TRP A 88 0.97 -6.23 3.20
CA TRP A 88 -0.38 -6.39 2.69
C TRP A 88 -1.22 -5.14 2.99
N LEU A 89 -2.30 -4.97 2.23
CA LEU A 89 -3.26 -3.88 2.37
C LEU A 89 -4.68 -4.42 2.26
N GLU A 90 -5.56 -3.98 3.15
CA GLU A 90 -6.98 -4.30 3.12
C GLU A 90 -7.84 -3.07 2.89
N VAL A 91 -8.90 -3.28 2.12
CA VAL A 91 -9.97 -2.31 1.91
C VAL A 91 -11.32 -2.97 2.13
N GLU A 92 -12.26 -2.21 2.68
CA GLU A 92 -13.63 -2.65 2.95
C GLU A 92 -14.50 -2.63 1.68
N ALA A 93 -13.98 -3.18 0.58
CA ALA A 93 -14.73 -3.38 -0.66
C ALA A 93 -14.18 -4.59 -1.42
N ASN A 94 -15.03 -5.20 -2.24
CA ASN A 94 -14.57 -6.21 -3.19
C ASN A 94 -13.95 -5.53 -4.42
N VAL A 95 -12.62 -5.62 -4.54
CA VAL A 95 -11.86 -5.04 -5.66
C VAL A 95 -11.36 -6.11 -6.64
N GLU A 96 -11.71 -7.37 -6.45
CA GLU A 96 -11.21 -8.49 -7.26
C GLU A 96 -11.59 -8.33 -8.74
N ILE A 97 -12.88 -8.08 -9.02
CA ILE A 97 -13.37 -7.89 -10.39
C ILE A 97 -12.72 -6.68 -11.07
N LEU A 98 -12.45 -5.62 -10.29
CA LEU A 98 -11.81 -4.41 -10.78
C LEU A 98 -10.35 -4.69 -11.18
N LEU A 99 -9.59 -5.33 -10.31
CA LEU A 99 -8.15 -5.53 -10.48
C LEU A 99 -7.81 -6.66 -11.44
N THR A 100 -8.62 -7.72 -11.52
CA THR A 100 -8.42 -8.84 -12.45
C THR A 100 -8.44 -8.40 -13.92
N ARG A 101 -9.18 -7.34 -14.25
CA ARG A 101 -9.19 -6.71 -15.59
C ARG A 101 -7.86 -6.02 -15.95
N LEU A 102 -7.07 -5.64 -14.96
CA LEU A 102 -5.80 -4.93 -15.13
C LEU A 102 -4.59 -5.85 -15.11
N GLY A 103 -4.78 -7.12 -14.72
CA GLY A 103 -3.77 -8.15 -14.69
C GLY A 103 -3.92 -9.11 -13.51
N LYS A 104 -2.90 -9.93 -13.27
CA LYS A 104 -2.87 -10.85 -12.13
C LYS A 104 -2.45 -10.12 -10.87
N PHE A 105 -3.37 -9.92 -9.93
CA PHE A 105 -3.09 -9.35 -8.61
C PHE A 105 -3.19 -10.45 -7.54
N PRO A 106 -2.26 -10.48 -6.57
CA PRO A 106 -2.37 -11.34 -5.39
C PRO A 106 -3.44 -10.77 -4.46
N ILE A 107 -4.66 -11.29 -4.57
CA ILE A 107 -5.81 -10.84 -3.79
C ILE A 107 -6.31 -12.02 -2.95
N GLU A 108 -6.49 -11.78 -1.66
CA GLU A 108 -7.13 -12.68 -0.71
C GLU A 108 -8.45 -12.07 -0.25
N LYS A 109 -9.42 -12.94 0.10
CA LYS A 109 -10.65 -12.48 0.75
C LYS A 109 -10.35 -12.19 2.21
N SER A 110 -10.83 -11.05 2.70
CA SER A 110 -10.86 -10.73 4.13
C SER A 110 -12.30 -10.60 4.60
N ASP A 111 -12.53 -10.71 5.92
CA ASP A 111 -13.86 -10.72 6.52
C ASP A 111 -14.74 -9.52 6.13
N GLY A 112 -14.13 -8.38 5.78
CA GLY A 112 -14.81 -7.15 5.40
C GLY A 112 -14.59 -6.67 3.96
N GLY A 113 -13.82 -7.40 3.14
CA GLY A 113 -13.52 -6.92 1.78
C GLY A 113 -12.40 -7.68 1.08
N SER A 114 -11.36 -6.98 0.67
CA SER A 114 -10.27 -7.53 -0.14
C SER A 114 -8.91 -7.15 0.44
N ARG A 115 -8.03 -8.14 0.52
CA ARG A 115 -6.62 -7.98 0.90
C ARG A 115 -5.73 -8.11 -0.33
N LEU A 116 -4.94 -7.09 -0.63
CA LEU A 116 -3.85 -7.15 -1.61
C LEU A 116 -2.56 -7.53 -0.90
N VAL A 117 -1.83 -8.49 -1.43
CA VAL A 117 -0.64 -9.05 -0.78
C VAL A 117 0.64 -8.63 -1.52
N GLY A 118 1.55 -7.96 -0.82
CA GLY A 118 2.86 -7.55 -1.34
C GLY A 118 3.92 -8.65 -1.26
N TYR A 119 3.83 -9.52 -0.25
CA TYR A 119 4.83 -10.55 0.06
C TYR A 119 4.17 -11.86 0.50
N GLY A 120 4.81 -12.99 0.22
CA GLY A 120 4.36 -14.29 0.74
C GLY A 120 4.64 -14.43 2.23
N ASN A 121 3.73 -15.09 2.95
CA ASN A 121 3.94 -15.55 4.32
C ASN A 121 5.04 -16.62 4.40
#